data_AF-A0A4R6MCP5-F1
#
_entry.id   AF-A0A4R6MCP5-F1
#
_cell.length_a   1.000
_cell.length_b   1.000
_cell.length_c   1.000
_cell.angle_alpha   90.00
_cell.angle_beta   90.00
_cell.angle_gamma   90.00
#
_symmetry.space_group_name_H-M   'P 1'
#
loop_
_entity.id
_entity.type
_entity.pdbx_description
1 polymer ?
#
loop_
_entity_poly.entity_id
_entity_poly.type
_entity_poly.pdbx_seq_one_letter_code
_entity_poly.pdbx_strand_id
1 'polypeptide(L)'
;MPRYRHYADFMRLVRHANSHFETHLPSGIHQLIEVLNDDSCTLSRVQDALSNVNATRIRKYREALWFLKASYPGLGQRRLSIGELGKAEATKYTRAPLTASYNPEVIPPVRHKPQSNKLGKTVEEWLLDFNGSVSIILIHLSDYVANMDDVFNERKSVDHMKSVLRIGNMKGADVACLHIKSTPLCMELETEVQKYGTRRQNFRTPRHHMGTTNALFRAMCVSKDAVIVMGFDANVCVNANMFGTSDKDANDVLATPITALTNVITSRSLLVTDGVICPAMGGTEWGPLYMD
;
A
#
# COMPACT_ATOMS: atom_id res chain seq x y z
N MET A 1 -25.98 -12.70 -16.36
CA MET A 1 -25.38 -11.50 -15.73
C MET A 1 -24.67 -10.76 -16.86
N PRO A 2 -24.78 -9.43 -16.99
CA PRO A 2 -24.06 -8.74 -18.07
C PRO A 2 -22.56 -9.01 -17.98
N ARG A 3 -21.87 -8.89 -19.13
CA ARG A 3 -20.41 -8.85 -19.24
C ARG A 3 -19.77 -8.12 -18.06
N TYR A 4 -18.59 -8.58 -17.63
CA TYR A 4 -17.91 -8.02 -16.48
C TYR A 4 -17.78 -6.48 -16.58
N ARG A 5 -18.37 -5.77 -15.61
CA ARG A 5 -18.51 -4.30 -15.64
C ARG A 5 -17.19 -3.56 -15.80
N HIS A 6 -16.11 -4.07 -15.22
CA HIS A 6 -14.78 -3.43 -15.25
C HIS A 6 -13.83 -4.08 -16.26
N TYR A 7 -14.36 -4.72 -17.31
CA TYR A 7 -13.56 -5.40 -18.32
C TYR A 7 -12.52 -4.48 -18.98
N ALA A 8 -12.89 -3.23 -19.31
CA ALA A 8 -11.97 -2.28 -19.92
C ALA A 8 -10.77 -1.94 -19.01
N ASP A 9 -11.01 -1.72 -17.71
CA ASP A 9 -9.95 -1.46 -16.74
C ASP A 9 -9.05 -2.68 -16.52
N PHE A 10 -9.65 -3.87 -16.45
CA PHE A 10 -8.90 -5.12 -16.39
C PHE A 10 -7.99 -5.28 -17.60
N MET A 11 -8.51 -5.07 -18.81
CA MET A 11 -7.73 -5.17 -20.04
C MET A 11 -6.64 -4.09 -20.14
N ARG A 12 -6.87 -2.88 -19.61
CA ARG A 12 -5.83 -1.85 -19.51
C ARG A 12 -4.66 -2.33 -18.66
N LEU A 13 -4.91 -2.99 -17.53
CA LEU A 13 -3.87 -3.56 -16.67
C LEU A 13 -3.15 -4.75 -17.34
N VAL A 14 -3.88 -5.59 -18.08
CA VAL A 14 -3.29 -6.66 -18.90
C VAL A 14 -2.33 -6.09 -19.95
N ARG A 15 -2.76 -5.07 -20.70
CA ARG A 15 -1.94 -4.41 -21.72
C ARG A 15 -0.76 -3.66 -21.14
N HIS A 16 -0.90 -3.12 -19.93
CA HIS A 16 0.23 -2.51 -19.22
C HIS A 16 1.32 -3.55 -18.88
N ALA A 17 0.92 -4.74 -18.43
CA ALA A 17 1.86 -5.84 -18.19
C ALA A 17 2.38 -6.50 -19.48
N ASN A 18 1.68 -6.35 -20.59
CA ASN A 18 2.05 -6.89 -21.90
C ASN A 18 1.42 -6.09 -23.04
N SER A 19 2.15 -5.12 -23.59
CA SER A 19 1.66 -4.26 -24.68
C SER A 19 1.28 -5.04 -25.94
N HIS A 20 1.91 -6.19 -26.16
CA HIS A 20 1.71 -7.08 -27.31
C HIS A 20 0.78 -8.27 -26.99
N PHE A 21 -0.08 -8.13 -26.00
CA PHE A 21 -0.98 -9.21 -25.57
C PHE A 21 -1.80 -9.79 -26.73
N GLU A 22 -2.36 -8.92 -27.58
CA GLU A 22 -3.30 -9.28 -28.66
C GLU A 22 -2.63 -9.91 -29.89
N THR A 23 -1.30 -9.83 -29.99
CA THR A 23 -0.53 -10.27 -31.17
C THR A 23 0.17 -11.62 -30.99
N HIS A 24 0.07 -12.25 -29.82
CA HIS A 24 0.75 -13.51 -29.51
C HIS A 24 -0.23 -14.66 -29.23
N LEU A 25 0.26 -15.90 -29.39
CA LEU A 25 -0.44 -17.16 -29.08
C LEU A 25 -1.20 -17.09 -27.74
N PRO A 26 -2.27 -17.90 -27.55
CA PRO A 26 -3.12 -17.87 -26.37
C PRO A 26 -2.29 -17.91 -25.08
N SER A 27 -2.06 -16.73 -24.50
CA SER A 27 -1.49 -16.58 -23.17
C SER A 27 -2.38 -17.32 -22.16
N GLY A 28 -1.78 -17.84 -21.08
CA GLY A 28 -2.52 -18.56 -20.03
C GLY A 28 -3.52 -17.73 -19.21
N ILE A 29 -3.88 -16.50 -19.64
CA ILE A 29 -5.02 -15.74 -19.12
C ILE A 29 -6.15 -15.53 -20.16
N HIS A 30 -5.99 -16.01 -21.40
CA HIS A 30 -7.00 -15.79 -22.46
C HIS A 30 -8.36 -16.36 -22.10
N GLN A 31 -8.41 -17.58 -21.57
CA GLN A 31 -9.67 -18.19 -21.13
C GLN A 31 -10.39 -17.31 -20.09
N LEU A 32 -9.64 -16.72 -19.15
CA LEU A 32 -10.20 -15.79 -18.17
C LEU A 32 -10.77 -14.54 -18.85
N ILE A 33 -10.05 -13.97 -19.81
CA ILE A 33 -10.50 -12.80 -20.58
C ILE A 33 -11.77 -13.11 -21.37
N GLU A 34 -11.82 -14.25 -22.07
CA GLU A 34 -13.00 -14.69 -22.80
C GLU A 34 -14.22 -14.81 -21.89
N VAL A 35 -14.06 -15.47 -20.74
CA VAL A 35 -15.13 -15.58 -19.73
C VAL A 35 -15.59 -14.23 -19.21
N LEU A 36 -14.67 -13.28 -18.97
CA LEU A 36 -15.02 -11.93 -18.50
C LEU A 36 -15.69 -11.08 -19.60
N ASN A 37 -15.42 -11.38 -20.87
CA ASN A 37 -15.97 -10.69 -22.04
C ASN A 37 -17.35 -11.20 -22.47
N ASP A 38 -17.75 -12.37 -21.99
CA ASP A 38 -18.97 -13.09 -22.34
C ASP A 38 -20.20 -12.54 -21.57
N ASP A 39 -21.33 -12.38 -22.24
CA ASP A 39 -22.61 -11.96 -21.65
C ASP A 39 -23.25 -13.03 -20.75
N SER A 40 -22.71 -14.24 -20.76
CA SER A 40 -23.05 -15.34 -19.86
C SER A 40 -21.98 -15.56 -18.78
N CYS A 41 -21.15 -14.54 -18.49
CA CYS A 41 -20.18 -14.56 -17.40
C CYS A 41 -20.87 -14.88 -16.06
N THR A 42 -20.38 -15.89 -15.35
CA THR A 42 -20.82 -16.24 -14.00
C THR A 42 -19.63 -16.35 -13.06
N LEU A 43 -19.86 -16.18 -11.75
CA LEU A 43 -18.82 -16.32 -10.74
C LEU A 43 -18.10 -17.68 -10.83
N SER A 44 -18.84 -18.77 -11.01
CA SER A 44 -18.26 -20.12 -11.18
C SER A 44 -17.31 -20.17 -12.37
N ARG A 45 -17.75 -19.71 -13.56
CA ARG A 45 -16.89 -19.71 -14.76
C ARG A 45 -15.62 -18.87 -14.57
N VAL A 46 -15.74 -17.74 -13.86
CA VAL A 46 -14.58 -16.88 -13.55
C VAL A 46 -13.63 -17.58 -12.58
N GLN A 47 -14.16 -18.23 -11.53
CA GLN A 47 -13.37 -19.02 -10.60
C GLN A 47 -12.64 -20.18 -11.30
N ASP A 48 -13.34 -20.90 -12.18
CA ASP A 48 -12.80 -22.00 -12.96
C ASP A 48 -11.71 -21.51 -13.92
N ALA A 49 -11.96 -20.44 -14.68
CA ALA A 49 -10.96 -19.87 -15.59
C ALA A 49 -9.74 -19.29 -14.84
N LEU A 50 -9.97 -18.61 -13.71
CA LEU A 50 -8.89 -18.13 -12.84
C LEU A 50 -8.09 -19.32 -12.27
N SER A 51 -8.73 -20.48 -12.11
CA SER A 51 -8.07 -21.66 -11.56
C SER A 51 -6.99 -22.24 -12.46
N ASN A 52 -7.15 -22.05 -13.77
CA ASN A 52 -6.25 -22.50 -14.82
C ASN A 52 -5.08 -21.53 -15.07
N VAL A 53 -5.09 -20.35 -14.44
CA VAL A 53 -3.99 -19.39 -14.57
C VAL A 53 -2.78 -19.89 -13.77
N ASN A 54 -1.71 -20.27 -14.48
CA ASN A 54 -0.48 -20.76 -13.84
C ASN A 54 0.31 -19.66 -13.11
N ALA A 55 1.22 -20.06 -12.23
CA ALA A 55 2.01 -19.15 -11.39
C ALA A 55 2.79 -18.08 -12.18
N THR A 56 3.39 -18.45 -13.31
CA THR A 56 4.11 -17.49 -14.17
C THR A 56 3.19 -16.40 -14.71
N ARG A 57 1.97 -16.76 -15.10
CA ARG A 57 0.96 -15.80 -15.57
C ARG A 57 0.37 -15.00 -14.42
N ILE A 58 0.19 -15.60 -13.24
CA ILE A 58 -0.16 -14.87 -12.02
C ILE A 58 0.88 -13.78 -11.73
N ARG A 59 2.18 -14.11 -11.72
CA ARG A 59 3.26 -13.13 -11.51
C ARG A 59 3.23 -12.02 -12.56
N LYS A 60 3.06 -12.36 -13.84
CA LYS A 60 3.04 -11.36 -14.93
C LYS A 60 1.83 -10.43 -14.84
N TYR A 61 0.65 -10.96 -14.56
CA TYR A 61 -0.61 -10.20 -14.61
C TYR A 61 -1.18 -9.86 -13.23
N ARG A 62 -0.36 -9.89 -12.18
CA ARG A 62 -0.80 -9.75 -10.77
C ARG A 62 -1.68 -8.52 -10.53
N GLU A 63 -1.36 -7.38 -11.16
CA GLU A 63 -2.16 -6.15 -11.07
C GLU A 63 -3.59 -6.34 -11.56
N ALA A 64 -3.73 -6.94 -12.74
CA ALA A 64 -5.03 -7.19 -13.33
C ALA A 64 -5.82 -8.21 -12.49
N LEU A 65 -5.14 -9.24 -11.97
CA LEU A 65 -5.77 -10.29 -11.18
C LEU A 65 -6.19 -9.82 -9.78
N TRP A 66 -5.40 -8.98 -9.11
CA TRP A 66 -5.81 -8.36 -7.85
C TRP A 66 -6.94 -7.36 -8.07
N PHE A 67 -6.87 -6.55 -9.13
CA PHE A 67 -7.97 -5.67 -9.52
C PHE A 67 -9.26 -6.47 -9.74
N LEU A 68 -9.20 -7.58 -10.49
CA LEU A 68 -10.33 -8.47 -10.71
C LEU A 68 -10.88 -9.01 -9.38
N LYS A 69 -10.03 -9.50 -8.46
CA LYS A 69 -10.47 -9.95 -7.14
C LYS A 69 -11.12 -8.84 -6.31
N ALA A 70 -10.65 -7.60 -6.43
CA ALA A 70 -11.19 -6.46 -5.69
C ALA A 70 -12.54 -5.99 -6.24
N SER A 71 -12.75 -6.09 -7.56
CA SER A 71 -13.91 -5.50 -8.24
C SER A 71 -14.93 -6.52 -8.75
N TYR A 72 -14.65 -7.82 -8.66
CA TYR A 72 -15.60 -8.89 -8.93
C TYR A 72 -16.22 -9.45 -7.63
N PRO A 73 -17.52 -9.22 -7.36
CA PRO A 73 -18.17 -9.72 -6.15
C PRO A 73 -18.09 -11.25 -6.00
N GLY A 74 -17.71 -11.73 -4.82
CA GLY A 74 -17.66 -13.17 -4.51
C GLY A 74 -16.38 -13.91 -4.94
N LEU A 75 -15.43 -13.26 -5.64
CA LEU A 75 -14.18 -13.89 -6.08
C LEU A 75 -13.12 -14.02 -4.96
N GLY A 76 -13.39 -13.45 -3.78
CA GLY A 76 -12.41 -13.13 -2.73
C GLY A 76 -11.54 -14.29 -2.23
N GLN A 77 -11.93 -15.55 -2.35
CA GLN A 77 -11.33 -16.63 -1.55
C GLN A 77 -10.03 -17.25 -2.08
N ARG A 78 -9.71 -17.17 -3.38
CA ARG A 78 -8.50 -17.82 -3.91
C ARG A 78 -7.24 -16.96 -3.73
N ARG A 79 -6.24 -17.45 -3.01
CA ARG A 79 -4.92 -16.82 -2.95
C ARG A 79 -4.22 -16.87 -4.31
N LEU A 80 -3.60 -15.77 -4.73
CA LEU A 80 -2.82 -15.71 -5.97
C LEU A 80 -1.36 -16.00 -5.61
N SER A 81 -0.84 -17.16 -5.99
CA SER A 81 0.58 -17.47 -5.75
C SER A 81 1.47 -16.62 -6.64
N ILE A 82 2.00 -15.53 -6.08
CA ILE A 82 2.95 -14.64 -6.77
C ILE A 82 4.41 -15.08 -6.59
N GLY A 83 4.66 -16.26 -6.01
CA GLY A 83 6.00 -16.74 -5.67
C GLY A 83 6.52 -16.19 -4.34
N GLU A 84 7.84 -16.19 -4.17
CA GLU A 84 8.49 -15.64 -2.98
C GLU A 84 8.19 -14.15 -2.83
N LEU A 85 7.85 -13.73 -1.61
CA LEU A 85 7.38 -12.36 -1.33
C LEU A 85 8.53 -11.38 -1.09
N GLY A 86 9.67 -11.84 -0.57
CA GLY A 86 10.86 -11.01 -0.35
C GLY A 86 10.55 -9.65 0.29
N LYS A 87 10.94 -8.56 -0.40
CA LYS A 87 10.73 -7.17 0.05
C LYS A 87 9.30 -6.65 -0.19
N ALA A 88 8.48 -7.39 -0.93
CA ALA A 88 7.07 -7.08 -1.14
C ALA A 88 6.15 -7.69 -0.06
N GLU A 89 6.70 -8.47 0.89
CA GLU A 89 5.93 -9.02 2.00
C GLU A 89 5.41 -7.90 2.92
N ALA A 90 4.11 -7.94 3.20
CA ALA A 90 3.49 -7.03 4.12
C ALA A 90 3.92 -7.33 5.57
N THR A 91 4.26 -6.26 6.28
CA THR A 91 4.54 -6.27 7.71
C THR A 91 3.45 -5.50 8.43
N LYS A 92 2.93 -6.06 9.51
CA LYS A 92 2.03 -5.38 10.45
C LYS A 92 2.83 -4.91 11.66
N TYR A 93 2.74 -3.63 11.97
CA TYR A 93 3.08 -3.06 13.27
C TYR A 93 1.80 -2.96 14.09
N THR A 94 1.74 -3.70 15.18
CA THR A 94 0.55 -3.77 16.03
C THR A 94 0.44 -2.52 16.88
N ARG A 95 -0.76 -1.94 16.94
CA ARG A 95 -1.03 -0.77 17.77
C ARG A 95 -0.57 -1.02 19.21
N ALA A 96 0.26 -0.13 19.75
CA ALA A 96 0.72 -0.21 21.14
C ALA A 96 0.72 1.17 21.80
N PRO A 97 0.29 1.32 23.07
CA PRO A 97 0.38 2.61 23.76
C PRO A 97 1.84 3.07 23.89
N LEU A 98 2.04 4.38 23.99
CA LEU A 98 3.36 4.93 24.33
C LEU A 98 3.79 4.46 25.72
N THR A 99 5.05 4.06 25.87
CA THR A 99 5.64 3.73 27.17
C THR A 99 6.07 4.99 27.90
N ALA A 100 6.19 4.94 29.22
CA ALA A 100 6.71 6.07 30.01
C ALA A 100 8.15 6.47 29.62
N SER A 101 8.91 5.56 29.01
CA SER A 101 10.26 5.80 28.51
C SER A 101 10.30 6.48 27.14
N TYR A 102 9.18 6.59 26.42
CA TYR A 102 9.14 7.23 25.10
C TYR A 102 9.58 8.68 25.22
N ASN A 103 10.72 8.99 24.61
CA ASN A 103 11.29 10.32 24.57
C ASN A 103 12.21 10.41 23.34
N PRO A 104 11.72 10.96 22.22
CA PRO A 104 12.52 11.12 21.01
C PRO A 104 13.47 12.33 21.06
N GLU A 105 13.47 13.14 22.13
CA GLU A 105 14.32 14.32 22.28
C GLU A 105 15.68 14.00 22.94
N VAL A 106 15.79 12.88 23.65
CA VAL A 106 17.05 12.46 24.31
C VAL A 106 18.05 11.87 23.31
N ILE A 107 19.33 11.77 23.70
CA ILE A 107 20.40 11.19 22.89
C ILE A 107 20.98 9.96 23.61
N PRO A 108 20.88 8.73 23.04
CA PRO A 108 20.15 8.39 21.82
C PRO A 108 18.62 8.48 21.99
N PRO A 109 17.86 8.76 20.92
CA PRO A 109 16.41 8.93 21.02
C PRO A 109 15.70 7.63 21.39
N VAL A 110 14.75 7.71 22.32
CA VAL A 110 13.89 6.59 22.70
C VAL A 110 12.60 6.64 21.90
N ARG A 111 12.64 6.03 20.71
CA ARG A 111 11.50 5.91 19.79
C ARG A 111 10.46 4.89 20.24
N HIS A 112 9.26 4.98 19.68
CA HIS A 112 8.21 4.00 19.91
C HIS A 112 8.49 2.70 19.13
N LYS A 113 8.47 1.56 19.82
CA LYS A 113 8.84 0.25 19.27
C LYS A 113 7.68 -0.74 19.39
N PRO A 114 6.67 -0.66 18.50
CA PRO A 114 5.55 -1.59 18.51
C PRO A 114 5.99 -2.98 18.02
N GLN A 115 5.26 -4.03 18.42
CA GLN A 115 5.51 -5.37 17.89
C GLN A 115 5.23 -5.40 16.38
N SER A 116 6.19 -5.94 15.61
CA SER A 116 6.05 -6.16 14.17
C SER A 116 5.92 -7.65 13.85
N ASN A 117 5.11 -7.99 12.84
CA ASN A 117 4.95 -9.36 12.36
C ASN A 117 4.81 -9.37 10.83
N LYS A 118 5.49 -10.32 10.18
CA LYS A 118 5.28 -10.65 8.77
C LYS A 118 3.93 -11.32 8.59
N LEU A 119 3.23 -10.94 7.52
CA LEU A 119 1.89 -11.45 7.25
C LEU A 119 1.86 -12.62 6.28
N GLY A 120 3.00 -13.01 5.70
CA GLY A 120 3.07 -14.08 4.72
C GLY A 120 2.26 -13.79 3.47
N LYS A 121 2.00 -12.51 3.13
CA LYS A 121 1.20 -12.03 1.97
C LYS A 121 1.63 -10.61 1.58
N THR A 122 1.26 -10.12 0.39
CA THR A 122 1.49 -8.70 0.03
C THR A 122 0.46 -7.77 0.67
N VAL A 123 0.68 -6.46 0.57
CA VAL A 123 -0.27 -5.45 1.07
C VAL A 123 -1.60 -5.53 0.33
N GLU A 124 -1.59 -5.82 -0.98
CA GLU A 124 -2.79 -6.07 -1.79
C GLU A 124 -3.58 -7.28 -1.32
N GLU A 125 -2.90 -8.41 -1.12
CA GLU A 125 -3.54 -9.63 -0.61
C GLU A 125 -4.11 -9.39 0.79
N TRP A 126 -3.37 -8.72 1.66
CA TRP A 126 -3.87 -8.34 2.98
C TRP A 126 -5.12 -7.46 2.88
N LEU A 127 -5.11 -6.46 2.02
CA LEU A 127 -6.23 -5.52 1.85
C LEU A 127 -7.48 -6.18 1.26
N LEU A 128 -7.30 -7.17 0.39
CA LEU A 128 -8.40 -7.99 -0.13
C LEU A 128 -9.07 -8.82 0.97
N ASP A 129 -8.25 -9.45 1.82
CA ASP A 129 -8.69 -10.34 2.91
C ASP A 129 -9.23 -9.59 4.14
N PHE A 130 -8.79 -8.34 4.33
CA PHE A 130 -9.14 -7.56 5.51
C PHE A 130 -10.58 -7.02 5.42
N ASN A 131 -11.32 -7.15 6.53
CA ASN A 131 -12.72 -6.72 6.66
C ASN A 131 -12.90 -5.51 7.58
N GLY A 132 -11.82 -5.00 8.18
CA GLY A 132 -11.86 -3.78 8.98
C GLY A 132 -11.79 -2.51 8.11
N SER A 133 -12.00 -1.39 8.77
CA SER A 133 -11.82 -0.05 8.21
C SER A 133 -10.34 0.27 7.99
N VAL A 134 -10.02 0.78 6.79
CA VAL A 134 -8.64 1.11 6.38
C VAL A 134 -8.55 2.55 5.90
N SER A 135 -7.42 3.19 6.18
CA SER A 135 -6.97 4.39 5.45
C SER A 135 -5.59 4.14 4.84
N ILE A 136 -5.35 4.66 3.64
CA ILE A 136 -4.03 4.67 3.00
C ILE A 136 -3.40 6.04 3.21
N ILE A 137 -2.20 6.07 3.79
CA ILE A 137 -1.46 7.29 4.09
C ILE A 137 -0.27 7.38 3.13
N LEU A 138 -0.25 8.45 2.33
CA LEU A 138 0.82 8.80 1.39
C LEU A 138 1.67 9.92 2.00
N ILE A 139 2.91 9.61 2.37
CA ILE A 139 3.81 10.53 3.06
C ILE A 139 4.82 11.13 2.07
N HIS A 140 4.68 12.43 1.82
CA HIS A 140 5.62 13.29 1.09
C HIS A 140 5.98 12.84 -0.33
N LEU A 141 5.01 12.24 -1.01
CA LEU A 141 5.12 11.84 -2.40
C LEU A 141 4.73 12.98 -3.36
N SER A 142 5.04 14.24 -3.00
CA SER A 142 4.68 15.43 -3.77
C SER A 142 5.33 15.48 -5.16
N ASP A 143 6.52 14.89 -5.30
CA ASP A 143 7.26 14.81 -6.55
C ASP A 143 7.59 13.36 -6.88
N TYR A 144 7.76 13.11 -8.18
CA TYR A 144 8.34 11.85 -8.63
C TYR A 144 9.83 11.87 -8.32
N VAL A 145 10.32 10.82 -7.67
CA VAL A 145 11.75 10.61 -7.43
C VAL A 145 12.19 9.34 -8.13
N ALA A 146 13.44 9.30 -8.62
CA ALA A 146 13.95 8.18 -9.42
C ALA A 146 13.78 6.82 -8.71
N ASN A 147 13.95 6.76 -7.39
CA ASN A 147 13.78 5.54 -6.59
C ASN A 147 12.36 4.99 -6.59
N MET A 148 11.36 5.72 -7.08
CA MET A 148 10.03 5.16 -7.36
C MET A 148 10.06 4.10 -8.47
N ASP A 149 11.10 4.11 -9.32
CA ASP A 149 11.38 3.07 -10.32
C ASP A 149 12.12 1.86 -9.73
N ASP A 150 12.53 1.88 -8.46
CA ASP A 150 13.22 0.74 -7.83
C ASP A 150 12.33 -0.50 -7.88
N VAL A 151 12.93 -1.61 -8.33
CA VAL A 151 12.23 -2.86 -8.63
C VAL A 151 12.37 -3.84 -7.47
N PHE A 152 11.23 -4.25 -6.91
CA PHE A 152 11.12 -5.31 -5.91
C PHE A 152 10.19 -6.40 -6.45
N ASN A 153 10.64 -7.66 -6.41
CA ASN A 153 9.85 -8.81 -6.86
C ASN A 153 9.27 -8.61 -8.28
N GLU A 154 10.12 -8.17 -9.21
CA GLU A 154 9.83 -7.88 -10.62
C GLU A 154 8.90 -6.67 -10.87
N ARG A 155 8.75 -5.78 -9.89
CA ARG A 155 7.81 -4.67 -9.95
C ARG A 155 8.38 -3.38 -9.38
N LYS A 156 8.13 -2.26 -10.08
CA LYS A 156 8.50 -0.93 -9.60
C LYS A 156 7.70 -0.54 -8.36
N SER A 157 8.33 0.20 -7.45
CA SER A 157 7.68 0.71 -6.24
C SER A 157 6.44 1.57 -6.57
N VAL A 158 6.50 2.42 -7.60
CA VAL A 158 5.35 3.21 -8.06
C VAL A 158 4.17 2.35 -8.53
N ASP A 159 4.45 1.23 -9.21
CA ASP A 159 3.40 0.33 -9.68
C ASP A 159 2.77 -0.43 -8.51
N HIS A 160 3.57 -0.70 -7.46
CA HIS A 160 3.07 -1.20 -6.18
C HIS A 160 2.12 -0.23 -5.51
N MET A 161 2.54 1.01 -5.30
CA MET A 161 1.69 2.05 -4.72
C MET A 161 0.38 2.21 -5.50
N LYS A 162 0.44 2.30 -6.84
CA LYS A 162 -0.75 2.40 -7.69
C LYS A 162 -1.73 1.25 -7.50
N SER A 163 -1.24 0.03 -7.31
CA SER A 163 -2.10 -1.13 -7.11
C SER A 163 -2.80 -1.13 -5.76
N VAL A 164 -2.05 -0.83 -4.70
CA VAL A 164 -2.64 -0.72 -3.36
C VAL A 164 -3.68 0.39 -3.33
N LEU A 165 -3.41 1.52 -4.01
CA LEU A 165 -4.39 2.60 -4.19
C LEU A 165 -5.63 2.14 -4.97
N ARG A 166 -5.50 1.36 -6.05
CA ARG A 166 -6.66 0.83 -6.78
C ARG A 166 -7.50 -0.11 -5.92
N ILE A 167 -6.86 -1.05 -5.23
CA ILE A 167 -7.55 -2.04 -4.40
C ILE A 167 -8.18 -1.36 -3.19
N GLY A 168 -7.49 -0.43 -2.54
CA GLY A 168 -8.04 0.37 -1.44
C GLY A 168 -9.26 1.16 -1.86
N ASN A 169 -9.25 1.74 -3.06
CA ASN A 169 -10.41 2.45 -3.58
C ASN A 169 -11.63 1.52 -3.70
N MET A 170 -11.43 0.32 -4.27
CA MET A 170 -12.48 -0.70 -4.43
C MET A 170 -12.98 -1.28 -3.10
N LYS A 171 -12.09 -1.37 -2.11
CA LYS A 171 -12.40 -1.84 -0.76
C LYS A 171 -12.97 -0.75 0.16
N GLY A 172 -13.20 0.47 -0.36
CA GLY A 172 -13.79 1.56 0.41
C GLY A 172 -12.85 2.22 1.42
N ALA A 173 -11.53 2.04 1.28
CA ALA A 173 -10.55 2.69 2.16
C ALA A 173 -10.55 4.22 1.99
N ASP A 174 -10.21 4.96 3.04
CA ASP A 174 -9.89 6.39 2.87
C ASP A 174 -8.47 6.57 2.33
N VAL A 175 -8.15 7.77 1.83
CA VAL A 175 -6.77 8.13 1.48
C VAL A 175 -6.39 9.49 2.04
N ALA A 176 -5.22 9.55 2.67
CA ALA A 176 -4.64 10.76 3.23
C ALA A 176 -3.32 11.08 2.55
N CYS A 177 -3.22 12.24 1.90
CA CYS A 177 -1.94 12.77 1.43
C CYS A 177 -1.35 13.66 2.51
N LEU A 178 -0.24 13.26 3.10
CA LEU A 178 0.54 14.07 4.03
C LEU A 178 1.69 14.73 3.26
N HIS A 179 1.65 16.06 3.09
CA HIS A 179 2.54 16.75 2.17
C HIS A 179 3.14 18.04 2.76
N ILE A 180 4.37 18.34 2.37
CA ILE A 180 5.07 19.58 2.76
C ILE A 180 4.83 20.67 1.72
N LYS A 181 4.89 20.28 0.44
CA LYS A 181 4.77 21.17 -0.73
C LYS A 181 3.32 21.59 -0.97
N SER A 182 3.11 22.58 -1.86
CA SER A 182 1.76 22.97 -2.29
C SER A 182 1.05 21.83 -3.02
N THR A 183 1.78 21.12 -3.88
CA THR A 183 1.29 19.93 -4.57
C THR A 183 1.27 18.73 -3.61
N PRO A 184 0.12 18.08 -3.39
CA PRO A 184 0.02 17.00 -2.42
C PRO A 184 0.65 15.69 -2.89
N LEU A 185 0.75 15.48 -4.21
CA LEU A 185 1.15 14.20 -4.79
C LEU A 185 1.68 14.37 -6.21
N CYS A 186 2.62 13.51 -6.62
CA CYS A 186 3.10 13.42 -7.99
C CYS A 186 2.03 12.91 -8.96
N MET A 187 2.16 13.27 -10.24
CA MET A 187 1.16 12.94 -11.27
C MET A 187 0.96 11.43 -11.44
N GLU A 188 2.01 10.64 -11.22
CA GLU A 188 2.00 9.20 -11.34
C GLU A 188 1.02 8.53 -10.38
N LEU A 189 0.85 9.07 -9.17
CA LEU A 189 -0.06 8.54 -8.17
C LEU A 189 -1.41 9.29 -8.13
N GLU A 190 -1.41 10.56 -8.56
CA GLU A 190 -2.60 11.43 -8.56
C GLU A 190 -3.79 10.82 -9.30
N THR A 191 -3.56 10.15 -10.44
CA THR A 191 -4.63 9.48 -11.21
C THR A 191 -5.38 8.43 -10.40
N GLU A 192 -4.71 7.70 -9.50
CA GLU A 192 -5.38 6.70 -8.66
C GLU A 192 -6.04 7.33 -7.44
N VAL A 193 -5.42 8.37 -6.86
CA VAL A 193 -5.93 9.06 -5.68
C VAL A 193 -7.19 9.88 -5.98
N GLN A 194 -7.31 10.47 -7.17
CA GLN A 194 -8.52 11.20 -7.58
C GLN A 194 -9.79 10.35 -7.52
N LYS A 195 -9.67 9.03 -7.73
CA LYS A 195 -10.80 8.09 -7.72
C LYS A 195 -11.44 7.90 -6.34
N TYR A 196 -10.78 8.33 -5.27
CA TYR A 196 -11.31 8.29 -3.91
C TYR A 196 -12.39 9.36 -3.68
N GLY A 197 -12.42 10.42 -4.48
CA GLY A 197 -13.41 11.50 -4.36
C GLY A 197 -13.39 12.11 -2.95
N THR A 198 -14.53 12.12 -2.28
CA THR A 198 -14.70 12.68 -0.93
C THR A 198 -13.96 11.92 0.18
N ARG A 199 -13.47 10.70 -0.09
CA ARG A 199 -12.63 9.92 0.84
C ARG A 199 -11.16 10.33 0.82
N ARG A 200 -10.77 11.23 -0.08
CA ARG A 200 -9.43 11.82 -0.13
C ARG A 200 -9.35 13.01 0.82
N GLN A 201 -8.30 13.03 1.64
CA GLN A 201 -7.96 14.15 2.50
C GLN A 201 -6.51 14.57 2.28
N ASN A 202 -6.24 15.88 2.25
CA ASN A 202 -4.90 16.43 2.10
C ASN A 202 -4.52 17.16 3.38
N PHE A 203 -3.38 16.78 3.97
CA PHE A 203 -2.83 17.39 5.19
C PHE A 203 -1.50 18.02 4.85
N ARG A 204 -1.46 19.35 4.86
CA ARG A 204 -0.22 20.09 4.63
C ARG A 204 0.53 20.30 5.95
N THR A 205 1.74 19.77 6.07
CA THR A 205 2.61 19.90 7.25
C THR A 205 3.97 20.48 6.86
N PRO A 206 4.05 21.79 6.53
CA PRO A 206 5.24 22.37 5.89
C PRO A 206 6.46 22.50 6.83
N ARG A 207 6.28 22.32 8.13
CA ARG A 207 7.31 22.51 9.17
C ARG A 207 7.45 21.31 10.11
N HIS A 208 6.74 20.22 9.84
CA HIS A 208 6.69 19.06 10.71
C HIS A 208 6.85 17.81 9.87
N HIS A 209 7.66 16.89 10.37
CA HIS A 209 7.70 15.52 9.86
C HIS A 209 6.44 14.76 10.30
N MET A 210 5.96 15.01 11.52
CA MET A 210 4.81 14.34 12.11
C MET A 210 3.48 14.89 11.60
N GLY A 211 2.73 14.08 10.86
CA GLY A 211 1.36 14.37 10.45
C GLY A 211 0.39 14.45 11.62
N THR A 212 0.67 13.75 12.73
CA THR A 212 -0.18 13.71 13.92
C THR A 212 -0.14 14.98 14.78
N THR A 213 0.71 15.95 14.41
CA THR A 213 0.58 17.35 14.87
C THR A 213 -0.75 17.97 14.42
N ASN A 214 -1.33 17.47 13.32
CA ASN A 214 -2.66 17.84 12.85
C ASN A 214 -3.74 16.99 13.54
N ALA A 215 -4.66 17.64 14.27
CA ALA A 215 -5.72 16.98 15.01
C ALA A 215 -6.68 16.16 14.14
N LEU A 216 -6.99 16.63 12.92
CA LEU A 216 -7.87 15.91 11.98
C LEU A 216 -7.19 14.66 11.42
N PHE A 217 -5.90 14.75 11.09
CA PHE A 217 -5.11 13.58 10.68
C PHE A 217 -5.04 12.53 11.79
N ARG A 218 -4.78 12.99 13.03
CA ARG A 218 -4.77 12.12 14.22
C ARG A 218 -6.13 11.44 14.43
N ALA A 219 -7.23 12.20 14.36
CA ALA A 219 -8.59 11.67 14.51
C ALA A 219 -8.91 10.62 13.43
N MET A 220 -8.49 10.86 12.18
CA MET A 220 -8.62 9.88 11.11
C MET A 220 -7.88 8.59 11.44
N CYS A 221 -6.62 8.66 11.87
CA CYS A 221 -5.84 7.46 12.22
C CYS A 221 -6.53 6.66 13.33
N VAL A 222 -7.05 7.34 14.36
CA VAL A 222 -7.76 6.69 15.49
C VAL A 222 -9.07 6.03 15.05
N SER A 223 -9.74 6.56 14.03
CA SER A 223 -11.01 6.04 13.53
C SER A 223 -10.89 4.75 12.70
N LYS A 224 -9.68 4.25 12.44
CA LYS A 224 -9.43 3.10 11.57
C LYS A 224 -8.86 1.91 12.34
N ASP A 225 -9.24 0.70 11.90
CA ASP A 225 -8.70 -0.55 12.44
C ASP A 225 -7.24 -0.77 12.04
N ALA A 226 -6.88 -0.28 10.86
CA ALA A 226 -5.52 -0.27 10.34
C ALA A 226 -5.31 0.85 9.34
N VAL A 227 -4.05 1.25 9.15
CA VAL A 227 -3.63 2.15 8.07
C VAL A 227 -2.53 1.50 7.26
N ILE A 228 -2.53 1.76 5.96
CA ILE A 228 -1.41 1.40 5.09
C ILE A 228 -0.53 2.63 4.94
N VAL A 229 0.76 2.50 5.23
CA VAL A 229 1.72 3.60 5.05
C VAL A 229 2.59 3.36 3.83
N MET A 230 2.63 4.35 2.96
CA MET A 230 3.54 4.44 1.80
C MET A 230 4.16 5.83 1.81
N GLY A 231 5.40 5.98 1.36
CA GLY A 231 5.99 7.31 1.37
C GLY A 231 7.40 7.41 0.83
N PHE A 232 7.81 8.65 0.62
CA PHE A 232 9.20 9.04 0.36
C PHE A 232 9.92 9.35 1.67
N ASP A 233 11.23 9.23 1.64
CA ASP A 233 12.12 9.41 2.78
C ASP A 233 11.69 8.53 3.95
N ALA A 234 11.85 7.23 3.71
CA ALA A 234 11.53 6.21 4.68
C ALA A 234 12.30 6.34 6.01
N ASN A 235 13.38 7.14 6.02
CA ASN A 235 14.31 7.30 7.15
C ASN A 235 13.97 8.46 8.05
N VAL A 236 13.43 9.52 7.48
CA VAL A 236 13.10 10.72 8.23
C VAL A 236 11.59 10.80 8.37
N CYS A 237 10.87 10.96 7.26
CA CYS A 237 9.49 11.39 7.32
C CYS A 237 8.51 10.24 7.57
N VAL A 238 8.69 9.11 6.89
CA VAL A 238 7.89 7.91 7.22
C VAL A 238 8.26 7.41 8.62
N ASN A 239 9.55 7.42 8.96
CA ASN A 239 10.04 7.00 10.27
C ASN A 239 9.47 7.82 11.40
N ALA A 240 9.54 9.15 11.28
CA ALA A 240 8.92 10.07 12.21
C ALA A 240 7.44 9.71 12.40
N ASN A 241 6.66 9.68 11.32
CA ASN A 241 5.22 9.41 11.41
C ASN A 241 4.91 8.06 12.07
N MET A 242 5.66 7.01 11.77
CA MET A 242 5.38 5.68 12.29
C MET A 242 5.89 5.45 13.71
N PHE A 243 7.04 5.99 14.11
CA PHE A 243 7.71 5.64 15.38
C PHE A 243 8.09 6.84 16.25
N GLY A 244 7.90 8.05 15.75
CA GLY A 244 8.00 9.30 16.51
C GLY A 244 9.25 10.11 16.16
N THR A 245 9.20 11.40 16.50
CA THR A 245 10.32 12.35 16.43
C THR A 245 10.08 13.44 17.50
N SER A 246 11.00 14.39 17.65
CA SER A 246 10.88 15.53 18.58
C SER A 246 9.85 16.59 18.17
N ASP A 247 9.00 16.32 17.17
CA ASP A 247 7.93 17.23 16.78
C ASP A 247 6.85 17.24 17.86
N LYS A 248 6.32 18.43 18.15
CA LYS A 248 5.27 18.64 19.14
C LYS A 248 3.97 19.09 18.48
N ASP A 249 2.85 18.74 19.09
CA ASP A 249 1.53 19.20 18.68
C ASP A 249 1.24 20.63 19.17
N ALA A 250 0.03 21.13 18.92
CA ALA A 250 -0.38 22.49 19.29
C ALA A 250 -0.37 22.78 20.80
N ASN A 251 -0.26 21.76 21.65
CA ASN A 251 -0.22 21.88 23.11
C ASN A 251 1.20 21.70 23.67
N ASP A 252 2.24 21.77 22.82
CA ASP A 252 3.64 21.53 23.18
C ASP A 252 3.90 20.11 23.74
N VAL A 253 3.04 19.15 23.39
CA VAL A 253 3.22 17.73 23.73
C VAL A 253 3.81 17.00 22.53
N LEU A 254 4.73 16.06 22.77
CA LEU A 254 5.30 15.21 21.73
C LEU A 254 4.20 14.57 20.86
N ALA A 255 4.31 14.77 19.56
CA ALA A 255 3.35 14.26 18.61
C ALA A 255 3.34 12.73 18.65
N THR A 256 2.14 12.15 18.77
CA THR A 256 1.99 10.70 18.93
C THR A 256 2.26 9.99 17.59
N PRO A 257 3.15 8.98 17.50
CA PRO A 257 3.33 8.18 16.30
C PRO A 257 2.07 7.42 15.91
N ILE A 258 1.89 7.17 14.60
CA ILE A 258 0.72 6.48 14.05
C ILE A 258 0.53 5.09 14.67
N THR A 259 1.63 4.37 14.92
CA THR A 259 1.59 3.03 15.53
C THR A 259 1.10 3.04 16.98
N ALA A 260 1.05 4.19 17.66
CA ALA A 260 0.38 4.32 18.94
C ALA A 260 -1.13 4.61 18.83
N LEU A 261 -1.59 5.00 17.64
CA LEU A 261 -3.00 5.32 17.35
C LEU A 261 -3.74 4.15 16.72
N THR A 262 -3.11 3.40 15.83
CA THR A 262 -3.72 2.32 15.04
C THR A 262 -2.67 1.30 14.54
N ASN A 263 -3.13 0.18 13.99
CA ASN A 263 -2.24 -0.79 13.37
C ASN A 263 -1.68 -0.22 12.07
N VAL A 264 -0.39 -0.41 11.81
CA VAL A 264 0.23 0.03 10.55
C VAL A 264 0.61 -1.16 9.70
N ILE A 265 0.23 -1.14 8.43
CA ILE A 265 0.63 -2.11 7.41
C ILE A 265 1.52 -1.41 6.40
N THR A 266 2.65 -2.01 6.06
CA THR A 266 3.52 -1.52 4.99
C THR A 266 4.37 -2.66 4.44
N SER A 267 5.13 -2.41 3.39
CA SER A 267 6.17 -3.31 2.87
C SER A 267 7.34 -2.46 2.39
N ARG A 268 8.53 -3.07 2.27
CA ARG A 268 9.72 -2.33 1.83
C ARG A 268 9.53 -1.68 0.46
N SER A 269 8.80 -2.34 -0.44
CA SER A 269 8.45 -1.82 -1.77
C SER A 269 7.47 -0.64 -1.80
N LEU A 270 6.88 -0.26 -0.66
CA LEU A 270 6.06 0.95 -0.52
C LEU A 270 6.82 2.10 0.14
N LEU A 271 8.09 1.90 0.49
CA LEU A 271 8.94 2.85 1.20
C LEU A 271 10.08 3.30 0.28
N VAL A 272 9.90 4.45 -0.35
CA VAL A 272 10.87 5.05 -1.28
C VAL A 272 11.95 5.76 -0.48
N THR A 273 13.20 5.58 -0.89
CA THR A 273 14.37 6.16 -0.23
C THR A 273 15.40 6.55 -1.29
N ASP A 274 16.18 7.59 -1.02
CA ASP A 274 17.37 8.01 -1.76
C ASP A 274 18.66 7.30 -1.27
N GLY A 275 18.54 6.39 -0.29
CA GLY A 275 19.67 5.72 0.35
C GLY A 275 19.30 4.41 1.06
N VAL A 276 20.08 4.03 2.09
CA VAL A 276 19.79 2.86 2.93
C VAL A 276 18.67 3.20 3.90
N ILE A 277 17.69 2.29 4.13
CA ILE A 277 16.70 2.57 5.18
C ILE A 277 17.33 2.40 6.56
N CYS A 278 17.19 3.42 7.41
CA CYS A 278 17.78 3.53 8.73
C CYS A 278 16.84 3.01 9.84
N PRO A 279 17.40 2.38 10.89
CA PRO A 279 18.85 2.25 11.11
C PRO A 279 19.50 1.22 10.18
N ALA A 280 20.61 1.60 9.55
CA ALA A 280 21.41 0.75 8.67
C ALA A 280 22.09 -0.41 9.43
N MET A 281 22.18 -0.31 10.77
CA MET A 281 22.69 -1.35 11.65
C MET A 281 21.91 -1.35 12.97
N GLY A 282 21.08 -2.38 13.19
CA GLY A 282 20.54 -2.74 14.51
C GLY A 282 19.08 -2.35 14.77
N GLY A 283 18.19 -3.35 14.64
CA GLY A 283 16.91 -3.39 15.36
C GLY A 283 15.68 -3.22 14.49
N THR A 284 15.03 -4.34 14.15
CA THR A 284 13.57 -4.64 14.04
C THR A 284 12.55 -3.63 13.46
N GLU A 285 12.94 -2.42 13.08
CA GLU A 285 12.01 -1.30 12.90
C GLU A 285 11.48 -1.16 11.47
N TRP A 286 12.03 -1.84 10.46
CA TRP A 286 11.56 -1.74 9.06
C TRP A 286 11.63 -3.09 8.34
N GLY A 287 10.49 -3.74 8.11
CA GLY A 287 10.46 -5.04 7.40
C GLY A 287 10.76 -4.92 5.89
N PRO A 288 11.57 -5.80 5.26
CA PRO A 288 12.69 -6.57 5.79
C PRO A 288 14.06 -6.11 5.20
N LEU A 289 14.98 -5.74 6.08
CA LEU A 289 16.38 -6.17 5.95
C LEU A 289 16.49 -7.46 6.77
N TYR A 290 16.63 -8.60 6.10
CA TYR A 290 17.03 -9.83 6.77
C TYR A 290 18.51 -9.71 7.12
N MET A 291 18.88 -10.15 8.31
CA MET A 291 20.04 -11.00 8.47
C MET A 291 19.47 -12.35 8.87
N ASP A 292 19.86 -13.39 8.14
CA ASP A 292 19.83 -14.76 8.67
C ASP A 292 20.62 -14.84 9.98
#